data_AF-A0A972V8P4-F1
#
_entry.id   AF-A0A972V8P4-F1
#
_cell.length_a   1.000
_cell.length_b   1.000
_cell.length_c   1.000
_cell.angle_alpha   90.00
_cell.angle_beta   90.00
_cell.angle_gamma   90.00
#
_symmetry.space_group_name_H-M   'P 1'
#
loop_
_entity.id
_entity.type
_entity.pdbx_description
1 polymer ?
#
loop_
_entity_poly.entity_id
_entity_poly.type
_entity_poly.pdbx_seq_one_letter_code
_entity_poly.pdbx_strand_id
1 'polypeptide(L)' 'MDPEFYRINRLPPYVFAEVNEMKARARANNDDIIDFGMGNPDLPTPQHIVDKLVEAVQD' A
#
# COMPACT_ATOMS: atom_id res chain seq x y z
N MET A 1 -27.94 -15.07 -11.19
CA MET A 1 -28.03 -13.82 -10.42
C MET A 1 -26.87 -13.84 -9.46
N ASP A 2 -25.82 -13.07 -9.78
CA ASP A 2 -24.66 -12.91 -8.92
C ASP A 2 -25.14 -12.33 -7.57
N PRO A 3 -24.77 -12.88 -6.40
CA PRO A 3 -25.20 -12.31 -5.12
C PRO A 3 -24.73 -10.86 -5.01
N GLU A 4 -25.68 -9.93 -4.95
CA GLU A 4 -25.36 -8.52 -4.83
C GLU A 4 -24.84 -8.21 -3.41
N PHE A 5 -23.54 -7.92 -3.29
CA PHE A 5 -22.88 -7.67 -2.02
C PHE A 5 -23.16 -6.24 -1.50
N TYR A 6 -24.32 -6.05 -0.88
CA TYR A 6 -24.81 -4.76 -0.37
C TYR A 6 -23.79 -3.91 0.41
N ARG A 7 -22.92 -4.53 1.21
CA ARG A 7 -21.90 -3.81 2.00
C ARG A 7 -20.76 -3.25 1.16
N ILE A 8 -20.35 -3.96 0.10
CA ILE A 8 -19.25 -3.55 -0.77
C ILE A 8 -19.66 -2.32 -1.58
N ASN A 9 -20.90 -2.27 -2.07
CA ASN A 9 -21.45 -1.15 -2.83
C ASN A 9 -21.54 0.17 -2.05
N ARG A 10 -21.32 0.15 -0.72
CA ARG A 10 -21.35 1.33 0.15
C ARG A 10 -19.96 1.86 0.51
N LEU A 11 -18.89 1.18 0.11
CA LEU A 11 -17.54 1.65 0.37
C LEU A 11 -17.28 2.88 -0.50
N PRO A 12 -16.82 4.00 0.09
CA PRO A 12 -16.46 5.17 -0.69
C PRO A 12 -15.23 4.86 -1.56
N PRO A 13 -15.05 5.59 -2.67
CA PRO A 13 -13.83 5.51 -3.46
C PRO A 13 -12.59 5.77 -2.59
N TYR A 14 -11.54 4.98 -2.81
CA TYR A 14 -10.28 5.16 -2.10
C TYR A 14 -9.50 6.33 -2.71
N VAL A 15 -9.69 7.53 -2.14
CA VAL A 15 -9.11 8.79 -2.63
C VAL A 15 -7.59 8.72 -2.85
N PHE A 16 -6.88 7.96 -2.01
CA PHE A 16 -5.43 7.81 -2.16
C PHE A 16 -5.02 7.00 -3.39
N ALA A 17 -5.89 6.17 -3.99
CA ALA A 17 -5.59 5.51 -5.26
C ALA A 17 -5.36 6.54 -6.37
N GLU A 18 -6.25 7.52 -6.50
CA GLU A 18 -6.14 8.59 -7.49
C GLU A 18 -4.84 9.40 -7.29
N VAL A 19 -4.54 9.75 -6.04
CA VAL A 19 -3.30 10.47 -5.70
C VAL A 19 -2.06 9.62 -6.02
N ASN A 20 -2.11 8.31 -5.78
CA ASN A 20 -1.02 7.40 -6.11
C ASN A 20 -0.80 7.30 -7.63
N GLU A 21 -1.86 7.26 -8.44
CA GLU A 21 -1.74 7.31 -9.90
C GLU A 21 -1.11 8.61 -10.38
N MET A 22 -1.54 9.75 -9.82
CA MET A 22 -0.96 11.06 -10.13
C MET A 22 0.54 11.11 -9.77
N LYS A 23 0.91 10.64 -8.57
CA LYS A 23 2.32 10.55 -8.13
C LYS A 23 3.13 9.64 -9.05
N ALA A 24 2.58 8.49 -9.46
CA ALA A 24 3.26 7.56 -10.36
C ALA A 24 3.54 8.19 -11.74
N ARG A 25 2.55 8.90 -12.31
CA ARG A 25 2.73 9.63 -13.57
C ARG A 25 3.79 10.73 -13.46
N ALA A 26 3.77 11.52 -12.38
CA ALA A 26 4.76 12.58 -12.16
C ALA A 26 6.19 12.02 -11.99
N ARG A 27 6.35 10.94 -11.20
CA ARG A 27 7.64 10.23 -11.08
C ARG A 27 8.13 9.70 -12.42
N ALA A 28 7.25 9.14 -13.25
CA ALA A 28 7.60 8.68 -14.60
C ALA A 28 8.06 9.82 -15.53
N ASN A 29 7.63 11.05 -15.26
CA ASN A 29 8.09 12.25 -15.96
C ASN A 29 9.39 12.83 -15.41
N ASN A 30 10.02 12.17 -14.42
CA ASN A 30 11.20 12.64 -13.68
C ASN A 30 10.95 13.88 -12.80
N ASP A 31 9.70 14.11 -12.37
CA ASP A 31 9.43 15.11 -11.34
C ASP A 31 9.93 14.63 -9.97
N ASP A 32 10.52 15.52 -9.17
CA ASP A 32 10.96 15.24 -7.80
C ASP A 32 9.77 15.29 -6.83
N ILE A 33 9.24 14.11 -6.48
CA ILE A 33 8.02 13.96 -5.68
C ILE A 33 8.36 13.58 -4.24
N ILE A 34 8.15 14.53 -3.33
CA ILE A 34 8.21 14.29 -1.87
C ILE A 34 6.82 13.88 -1.37
N ASP A 35 6.71 12.65 -0.86
CA ASP A 35 5.44 12.04 -0.49
C ASP A 35 5.25 11.98 1.02
N PHE A 36 4.51 12.95 1.56
CA PHE A 36 4.07 12.97 2.97
C PHE A 36 2.61 12.47 3.14
N GLY A 37 2.05 11.85 2.10
CA GLY A 37 0.62 11.49 2.09
C GLY A 37 0.27 10.21 2.84
N MET A 38 1.26 9.36 3.14
CA MET A 38 1.06 8.05 3.76
C MET A 38 1.96 7.88 4.98
N GLY A 39 1.40 7.39 6.09
CA GLY A 39 2.13 7.10 7.33
C GLY A 39 2.90 5.76 7.29
N ASN A 40 3.42 5.38 6.14
CA ASN A 40 4.19 4.13 6.00
C ASN A 40 5.59 4.35 6.60
N PRO A 41 6.07 3.45 7.48
CA PRO A 41 7.44 3.50 7.95
C PRO A 41 8.43 3.41 6.79
N ASP A 42 9.50 4.19 6.86
CA ASP A 42 10.63 4.19 5.92
C ASP A 42 11.72 3.18 6.32
N LEU A 43 11.82 2.88 7.62
CA LEU A 43 12.79 1.93 8.15
C LEU A 43 12.36 0.48 7.92
N PRO A 44 13.31 -0.44 7.69
CA PRO A 44 13.01 -1.86 7.55
C PRO A 44 12.50 -2.45 8.87
N THR A 45 11.76 -3.55 8.75
CA THR A 45 11.40 -4.38 9.91
C THR A 45 12.68 -4.82 10.65
N PRO A 46 12.72 -4.75 11.99
CA PRO A 46 13.87 -5.21 12.78
C PRO A 46 14.30 -6.64 12.46
N GLN A 47 15.62 -6.86 12.36
CA GLN A 47 16.19 -8.11 11.85
C GLN A 47 15.72 -9.37 12.61
N HIS A 48 15.68 -9.30 13.95
CA HIS A 48 15.25 -10.44 14.77
C HIS A 48 13.79 -10.91 14.50
N ILE A 49 12.92 -10.03 14.00
CA ILE A 49 11.55 -10.39 13.61
C ILE A 49 11.57 -11.13 12.27
N VAL A 50 12.36 -10.64 11.31
CA VAL A 50 12.56 -11.29 10.01
C VAL A 50 13.16 -12.68 10.19
N ASP A 51 14.18 -12.80 11.05
CA ASP A 51 14.83 -14.08 11.34
C ASP A 51 13.83 -15.09 11.91
N LYS A 52 12.96 -14.66 12.83
CA LYS A 52 11.95 -15.54 13.42
C LYS A 52 10.89 -16.00 12.41
N LEU A 53 10.52 -15.13 11.47
CA LEU A 53 9.63 -15.49 10.38
C LEU A 53 10.26 -16.56 9.48
N VAL A 54 11.54 -16.41 9.13
CA VAL A 54 12.26 -17.37 8.28
C VAL A 54 12.33 -18.73 8.95
N GLU A 55 12.69 -18.79 10.23
CA GLU A 55 12.69 -20.03 11.03
C GLU A 55 11.34 -20.74 10.95
N ALA A 56 10.25 -20.03 11.29
CA ALA A 56 8.90 -20.62 11.37
C ALA A 56 8.35 -21.12 10.03
N VAL A 57 8.85 -20.61 8.89
CA VAL A 57 8.43 -21.03 7.55
C VAL A 57 9.25 -22.23 7.04
N GLN A 58 10.43 -22.47 7.61
CA GLN A 58 11.32 -23.57 7.22
C GLN A 58 11.04 -24.89 7.96
N ASP A 59 10.36 -24.82 9.10
CA ASP A 59 9.87 -25.97 9.88
C ASP A 59 8.71 -26.72 9.18
#